data_AF-A0A852V4V7-F1
#
_entry.id   AF-A0A852V4V7-F1
#
_cell.length_a   1.000
_cell.length_b   1.000
_cell.length_c   1.000
_cell.angle_alpha   90.00
_cell.angle_beta   90.00
_cell.angle_gamma   90.00
#
_symmetry.space_group_name_H-M   'P 1'
#
loop_
_entity.id
_entity.type
_entity.pdbx_description
1 polymer ?
#
loop_
_entity_poly.entity_id
_entity_poly.type
_entity_poly.pdbx_seq_one_letter_code
_entity_poly.pdbx_strand_id
1 'polypeptide(L)'
;MLAMLPVAARQILKAMMRTGTREYKSEYARHYFGQGKAQGIAEGEAKMLLHVLAGRGVEVPEDARARILECTDPAQIERWGRRAGTVDTIDELFA
;
A
#
# COMPACT_ATOMS: atom_id res chain seq x y z
N MET A 1 31.38 -4.53 24.00
CA MET A 1 30.87 -5.80 24.56
C MET A 1 31.01 -7.01 23.63
N LEU A 2 30.66 -6.99 22.34
CA LEU A 2 30.87 -8.17 21.45
C LEU A 2 32.33 -8.49 21.11
N ALA A 3 33.20 -7.46 21.08
CA ALA A 3 34.62 -7.58 20.74
C ALA A 3 35.47 -8.36 21.76
N MET A 4 34.95 -8.58 22.98
CA MET A 4 35.63 -9.34 24.05
C MET A 4 35.37 -10.85 23.99
N LEU A 5 34.42 -11.30 23.16
CA LEU A 5 34.13 -12.74 23.03
C LEU A 5 35.10 -13.43 22.06
N PRO A 6 35.47 -14.70 22.33
CA PRO A 6 36.15 -15.55 21.36
C PRO A 6 35.41 -15.57 20.01
N VAL A 7 36.16 -15.64 18.91
CA VAL A 7 35.60 -15.53 17.55
C VAL A 7 34.45 -16.53 17.34
N ALA A 8 34.60 -17.78 17.78
CA ALA A 8 33.54 -18.80 17.69
C ALA A 8 32.25 -18.39 18.41
N ALA A 9 32.34 -17.92 19.66
CA ALA A 9 31.18 -17.46 20.43
C ALA A 9 30.52 -16.24 19.79
N ARG A 10 31.32 -15.32 19.22
CA ARG A 10 30.81 -14.18 18.46
C ARG A 10 30.10 -14.61 17.18
N GLN A 11 30.60 -15.61 16.48
CA GLN A 11 29.96 -16.12 15.26
C GLN A 11 28.65 -16.86 15.56
N ILE A 12 28.62 -17.69 16.61
CA ILE A 12 27.39 -18.37 17.06
C ILE A 12 26.34 -17.35 17.49
N LEU A 13 26.73 -16.34 18.28
CA LEU A 13 25.82 -15.29 18.71
C LEU A 13 25.30 -14.48 17.52
N LYS A 14 26.17 -14.11 16.56
CA LYS A 14 25.74 -13.45 15.32
C LYS A 14 24.79 -14.31 14.50
N ALA A 15 24.98 -15.63 14.47
CA ALA A 15 24.08 -16.56 13.78
C ALA A 15 22.72 -16.69 14.48
N MET A 16 22.69 -16.72 15.81
CA MET A 16 21.44 -16.71 16.60
C MET A 16 20.72 -15.35 16.51
N MET A 17 21.47 -14.25 16.43
CA MET A 17 20.96 -12.89 16.28
C MET A 17 20.66 -12.51 14.84
N ARG A 18 20.96 -13.38 13.85
CA ARG A 18 20.39 -13.25 12.50
C ARG A 18 18.89 -13.47 12.63
N THR A 19 18.18 -12.39 12.90
CA THR A 19 16.76 -12.27 12.64
C THR A 19 16.59 -12.31 11.12
N GLY A 20 16.71 -13.50 10.53
CA GLY A 20 16.12 -13.77 9.23
C GLY A 20 14.67 -13.32 9.31
N THR A 21 14.22 -12.62 8.26
CA THR A 21 12.87 -12.08 8.04
C THR A 21 11.87 -12.72 8.99
N ARG A 22 11.62 -12.04 10.11
CA ARG A 22 10.83 -12.59 11.22
C ARG A 22 9.39 -12.62 10.73
N GLU A 23 9.02 -13.69 10.04
CA GLU A 23 7.66 -13.92 9.59
C GLU A 23 6.72 -13.74 10.78
N TYR A 24 5.61 -13.05 10.56
CA TYR A 24 4.61 -12.80 11.59
C TYR A 24 4.14 -14.14 12.16
N LYS A 25 4.64 -14.50 13.34
CA LYS A 25 4.44 -15.84 13.91
C LYS A 25 2.99 -16.08 14.30
N SER A 26 2.26 -15.03 14.66
CA SER A 26 0.85 -15.09 15.05
C SER A 26 -0.08 -14.88 13.85
N GLU A 27 -1.14 -15.69 13.75
CA GLU A 27 -2.27 -15.49 12.83
C GLU A 27 -2.86 -14.08 12.96
N TYR A 28 -2.99 -13.59 14.19
CA TYR A 28 -3.44 -12.22 14.48
C TYR A 28 -2.54 -11.20 13.78
N ALA A 29 -1.23 -11.32 13.94
CA ALA A 29 -0.29 -10.36 13.35
C ALA A 29 -0.26 -10.43 11.81
N ARG A 30 -0.41 -11.63 11.22
CA ARG A 30 -0.56 -11.79 9.76
C ARG A 30 -1.83 -11.15 9.24
N HIS A 31 -2.95 -11.33 9.93
CA HIS A 31 -4.25 -10.80 9.52
C HIS A 31 -4.24 -9.27 9.47
N TYR A 32 -3.87 -8.60 10.57
CA TYR A 32 -3.85 -7.14 10.63
C TYR A 32 -2.77 -6.52 9.74
N PHE A 33 -1.62 -7.18 9.58
CA PHE A 33 -0.62 -6.74 8.61
C PHE A 33 -1.15 -6.83 7.16
N GLY A 34 -1.83 -7.93 6.82
CA GLY A 34 -2.47 -8.10 5.52
C GLY A 34 -3.52 -7.02 5.24
N GLN A 35 -4.38 -6.74 6.23
CA GLN A 35 -5.37 -5.66 6.14
C GLN A 35 -4.70 -4.29 5.96
N GLY A 36 -3.71 -3.97 6.78
CA GLY A 36 -2.99 -2.69 6.68
C GLY A 36 -2.26 -2.53 5.34
N LYS A 37 -1.68 -3.61 4.82
CA LYS A 37 -1.05 -3.61 3.48
C LYS A 37 -2.09 -3.38 2.38
N ALA A 38 -3.24 -4.06 2.45
CA ALA A 38 -4.32 -3.89 1.47
C ALA A 38 -4.87 -2.46 1.50
N GLN A 39 -5.13 -1.90 2.68
CA GLN A 39 -5.57 -0.52 2.85
C GLN A 39 -4.52 0.47 2.30
N GLY A 40 -3.24 0.29 2.63
CA GLY A 40 -2.18 1.16 2.13
C GLY A 40 -2.03 1.14 0.60
N ILE A 41 -2.26 -0.02 -0.03
CA ILE A 41 -2.29 -0.14 -1.49
C ILE A 41 -3.48 0.65 -2.06
N ALA A 42 -4.69 0.43 -1.53
CA ALA A 42 -5.89 1.15 -1.97
C ALA A 42 -5.74 2.68 -1.84
N GLU A 43 -5.26 3.17 -0.69
CA GLU A 43 -4.99 4.60 -0.49
C GLU A 43 -3.95 5.15 -1.48
N GLY A 44 -2.93 4.36 -1.80
CA GLY A 44 -1.91 4.74 -2.79
C GLY A 44 -2.47 4.81 -4.21
N GLU A 45 -3.27 3.83 -4.61
CA GLU A 45 -3.92 3.77 -5.93
C GLU A 45 -4.94 4.90 -6.10
N ALA A 46 -5.74 5.20 -5.07
CA ALA A 46 -6.68 6.33 -5.07
C ALA A 46 -5.96 7.67 -5.29
N LYS A 47 -4.83 7.90 -4.60
CA LYS A 47 -4.01 9.10 -4.79
C LYS A 47 -3.43 9.16 -6.21
N MET A 48 -2.94 8.04 -6.72
CA MET A 48 -2.40 7.97 -8.09
C MET A 48 -3.49 8.26 -9.13
N LEU A 49 -4.70 7.74 -8.94
CA LEU A 49 -5.84 8.02 -9.80
C LEU A 49 -6.14 9.53 -9.88
N LEU A 50 -6.18 10.22 -8.75
CA LEU A 50 -6.35 11.68 -8.73
C LEU A 50 -5.23 12.42 -9.47
N HIS A 51 -3.98 11.97 -9.35
CA HIS A 51 -2.87 12.54 -10.12
C HIS A 51 -3.01 12.35 -11.63
N VAL A 52 -3.50 11.19 -12.07
CA VAL A 52 -3.76 10.92 -13.50
C VAL A 52 -4.86 11.86 -14.02
N LEU A 53 -5.97 12.00 -13.29
CA LEU A 53 -7.08 12.88 -13.68
C LEU A 53 -6.62 14.34 -13.76
N ALA A 54 -5.87 14.80 -12.77
CA ALA A 54 -5.30 16.14 -12.76
C ALA A 54 -4.33 16.36 -13.95
N GLY A 55 -3.47 15.38 -14.26
CA GLY A 55 -2.56 15.44 -15.40
C GLY A 55 -3.29 15.47 -16.76
N ARG A 56 -4.51 14.94 -16.82
CA ARG A 56 -5.40 15.03 -17.98
C ARG A 56 -6.26 16.29 -18.02
N GLY A 57 -6.25 17.09 -16.95
CA GLY A 57 -7.11 18.26 -16.83
C GLY A 57 -8.59 17.92 -16.60
N VAL A 58 -8.91 16.71 -16.14
CA VAL A 58 -10.27 16.34 -15.75
C VAL A 58 -10.58 17.03 -14.41
N GLU A 59 -11.66 17.81 -14.37
CA GLU A 59 -12.12 18.44 -13.15
C GLU A 59 -12.64 17.39 -12.18
N VAL A 60 -12.11 17.40 -10.94
CA VAL A 60 -12.53 16.49 -9.86
C VAL A 60 -13.05 17.34 -8.72
N PRO A 61 -14.39 17.47 -8.58
CA PRO A 61 -15.00 18.17 -7.45
C PRO A 61 -14.67 17.47 -6.10
N GLU A 62 -14.76 18.20 -4.98
CA GLU A 62 -14.32 17.69 -3.68
C GLU A 62 -15.10 16.47 -3.19
N ASP A 63 -16.38 16.34 -3.52
CA ASP A 63 -17.18 15.16 -3.20
C ASP A 63 -16.71 13.92 -3.97
N ALA A 64 -16.38 14.07 -5.26
CA ALA A 64 -15.77 13.01 -6.05
C ALA A 64 -14.37 12.65 -5.55
N ARG A 65 -13.59 13.65 -5.13
CA ARG A 65 -12.27 13.45 -4.53
C ARG A 65 -12.36 12.67 -3.23
N ALA A 66 -13.31 13.02 -2.34
CA ALA A 66 -13.58 12.30 -1.11
C ALA A 66 -14.00 10.85 -1.43
N ARG A 67 -14.92 10.65 -2.37
CA ARG A 67 -15.36 9.32 -2.82
C ARG A 67 -14.20 8.43 -3.28
N ILE A 68 -13.24 9.00 -4.03
CA ILE A 68 -12.06 8.26 -4.49
C ILE A 68 -11.15 7.90 -3.32
N LEU A 69 -10.86 8.85 -2.42
CA LEU A 69 -9.93 8.66 -1.30
C LEU A 69 -10.48 7.73 -0.21
N GLU A 70 -11.79 7.71 0.00
CA GLU A 70 -12.46 6.88 1.00
C GLU A 70 -12.82 5.49 0.45
N CYS A 71 -12.58 5.23 -0.84
CA CYS A 71 -12.85 3.93 -1.44
C CYS A 71 -11.92 2.86 -0.84
N THR A 72 -12.52 1.83 -0.23
CA THR A 72 -11.80 0.70 0.36
C THR A 72 -11.93 -0.59 -0.46
N ASP A 73 -12.62 -0.54 -1.62
CA ASP A 73 -12.71 -1.65 -2.58
C ASP A 73 -11.60 -1.51 -3.65
N PRO A 74 -10.53 -2.32 -3.59
CA PRO A 74 -9.43 -2.23 -4.55
C PRO A 74 -9.90 -2.52 -5.98
N ALA A 75 -10.89 -3.40 -6.16
CA ALA A 75 -11.40 -3.71 -7.49
C ALA A 75 -12.14 -2.51 -8.10
N GLN A 76 -12.76 -1.66 -7.28
CA GLN A 76 -13.37 -0.42 -7.72
C GLN A 76 -12.34 0.61 -8.15
N ILE A 77 -11.28 0.81 -7.35
CA ILE A 77 -10.18 1.71 -7.70
C ILE A 77 -9.50 1.25 -8.99
N GLU A 78 -9.28 -0.05 -9.17
CA GLU A 78 -8.70 -0.61 -10.39
C GLU A 78 -9.58 -0.34 -11.63
N ARG A 79 -10.90 -0.49 -11.50
CA ARG A 79 -11.86 -0.15 -12.57
C ARG A 79 -11.76 1.32 -12.96
N TRP A 80 -11.72 2.22 -11.99
CA TRP A 80 -11.53 3.64 -12.24
C TRP A 80 -10.16 3.93 -12.86
N GLY A 81 -9.09 3.31 -12.36
CA GLY A 81 -7.73 3.43 -12.89
C GLY A 81 -7.63 3.08 -14.37
N ARG A 82 -8.28 2.00 -14.82
CA ARG A 82 -8.31 1.63 -16.24
C ARG A 82 -9.00 2.67 -17.13
N ARG A 83 -10.02 3.35 -16.59
CA ARG A 83 -10.82 4.35 -17.31
C ARG A 83 -10.21 5.74 -17.28
N ALA A 84 -9.46 6.05 -16.23
CA ALA A 84 -8.86 7.35 -15.99
C ALA A 84 -7.96 7.84 -17.13
N GLY A 85 -7.45 6.93 -17.96
CA GLY A 85 -6.68 7.28 -19.17
C GLY A 85 -7.51 7.73 -20.36
N THR A 86 -8.83 7.48 -20.39
CA THR A 86 -9.70 7.75 -21.54
C THR A 86 -10.91 8.64 -21.26
N VAL A 87 -11.42 8.68 -20.01
CA VAL A 87 -12.63 9.47 -19.66
C VAL A 87 -12.38 10.97 -19.68
N ASP A 88 -13.33 11.77 -20.14
CA ASP A 88 -13.18 13.23 -20.18
C ASP A 88 -13.85 13.92 -18.98
N THR A 89 -14.69 13.20 -18.24
CA THR A 89 -15.39 13.72 -17.06
C THR A 89 -15.29 12.77 -15.86
N ILE A 90 -15.54 13.32 -14.67
CA ILE A 90 -15.58 12.54 -13.43
C ILE A 90 -16.79 11.60 -13.37
N ASP A 91 -17.92 11.97 -13.97
CA ASP A 91 -19.11 11.12 -14.05
C ASP A 91 -18.85 9.90 -14.93
N GLU A 92 -18.17 10.10 -16.06
CA GLU A 92 -17.69 9.01 -16.91
C GLU A 92 -16.71 8.09 -16.20
N LEU A 93 -15.95 8.55 -15.21
CA LEU A 93 -15.10 7.67 -14.40
C LEU A 93 -15.95 6.71 -13.56
N PHE A 94 -17.03 7.24 -12.97
CA PHE A 94 -17.85 6.52 -12.00
C PHE A 94 -18.94 5.63 -12.59
N ALA A 95 -19.33 5.84 -13.86
CA ALA A 95 -20.42 5.13 -14.55
C ALA A 95 -20.09 3.66 -14.88
#